data_AF-A0A8J2RMM6-F1
#
_entry.id   AF-A0A8J2RMM6-F1
#
_cell.length_a   1.000
_cell.length_b   1.000
_cell.length_c   1.000
_cell.angle_alpha   90.00
_cell.angle_beta   90.00
_cell.angle_gamma   90.00
#
_symmetry.space_group_name_H-M   'P 1'
#
loop_
_entity.id
_entity.type
_entity.pdbx_description
1 polymer ?
#
loop_
_entity_poly.entity_id
_entity_poly.type
_entity_poly.pdbx_seq_one_letter_code
_entity_poly.pdbx_strand_id
1 'polypeptide(L)'
;MGSVSAKSLEEVNDYKHDPLEGFPNGRKPREIKTTLEEMESAKIPLDKRDYCVDYLMKYLGCRNEKYPWVYKCHHEKHEYLHCQYEDYLIRMKDFERERRLEERAAKNENH
;
A
#
# COMPACT_ATOMS: atom_id res chain seq x y z
N MET A 1 -33.09 1.90 19.63
CA MET A 1 -33.69 1.61 18.31
C MET A 1 -32.90 2.40 17.28
N GLY A 2 -32.17 1.84 16.32
CA GLY A 2 -31.80 0.46 16.05
C GLY A 2 -30.29 0.40 15.79
N SER A 3 -29.68 -0.67 16.24
CA SER A 3 -28.32 -1.07 15.90
C SER A 3 -28.28 -1.40 14.40
N VAL A 4 -27.77 -0.50 13.57
CA VAL A 4 -27.44 -0.87 12.20
C VAL A 4 -26.22 -1.78 12.30
N SER A 5 -26.49 -3.06 12.11
CA SER A 5 -25.55 -4.14 12.00
C SER A 5 -24.39 -3.70 11.09
N ALA A 6 -23.18 -3.57 11.64
CA ALA A 6 -21.95 -3.31 10.88
C ALA A 6 -21.49 -4.57 10.13
N LYS A 7 -22.46 -5.22 9.46
CA LYS A 7 -22.33 -6.38 8.59
C LYS A 7 -22.23 -5.94 7.12
N SER A 8 -21.77 -4.70 6.88
CA SER A 8 -21.82 -4.06 5.56
C SER A 8 -20.47 -3.50 5.08
N LEU A 9 -19.36 -4.04 5.57
CA LEU A 9 -18.08 -3.96 4.86
C LEU A 9 -17.70 -5.38 4.47
N GLU A 10 -18.50 -5.99 3.59
CA GLU A 10 -17.95 -7.04 2.74
C GLU A 10 -16.92 -6.36 1.85
N GLU A 11 -15.64 -6.62 2.11
CA GLU A 11 -14.54 -6.24 1.25
C GLU A 11 -14.88 -6.69 -0.17
N VAL A 12 -15.13 -5.73 -1.07
CA VAL A 12 -15.32 -6.02 -2.49
C VAL A 12 -13.96 -6.50 -2.99
N ASN A 13 -13.74 -7.79 -2.90
CA ASN A 13 -12.53 -8.46 -3.34
C ASN A 13 -12.62 -8.56 -4.87
N ASP A 14 -12.34 -7.45 -5.56
CA ASP A 14 -12.47 -7.31 -7.03
C ASP A 14 -11.33 -8.02 -7.80
N TYR A 15 -10.63 -8.96 -7.15
CA TYR A 15 -9.60 -9.76 -7.82
C TYR A 15 -10.27 -10.89 -8.59
N LYS A 16 -9.97 -11.00 -9.89
CA LYS A 16 -10.50 -12.07 -10.76
C LYS A 16 -9.99 -13.46 -10.38
N HIS A 17 -8.80 -13.52 -9.77
CA HIS A 17 -8.14 -14.74 -9.34
C HIS A 17 -7.88 -14.71 -7.83
N ASP A 18 -7.85 -15.89 -7.19
CA ASP A 18 -7.56 -16.00 -5.76
C ASP A 18 -6.18 -15.37 -5.45
N PRO A 19 -6.08 -14.39 -4.54
CA PRO A 19 -4.81 -13.77 -4.14
C PRO A 19 -3.75 -14.76 -3.63
N LEU A 20 -4.15 -15.93 -3.12
CA LEU A 20 -3.25 -16.96 -2.61
C LEU A 20 -2.82 -17.99 -3.67
N GLU A 21 -3.39 -17.94 -4.88
CA GLU A 21 -3.04 -18.88 -5.94
C GLU A 21 -1.54 -18.77 -6.32
N GLY A 22 -0.81 -19.89 -6.22
CA GLY A 22 0.63 -19.94 -6.50
C GLY A 22 1.54 -19.55 -5.33
N PHE A 23 0.99 -19.28 -4.13
CA PHE A 23 1.76 -19.03 -2.91
C PHE A 23 1.62 -20.18 -1.90
N PRO A 24 2.44 -21.26 -1.99
CA PRO A 24 2.27 -22.46 -1.16
C PRO A 24 2.44 -22.21 0.36
N ASN A 25 3.21 -21.20 0.73
CA ASN A 25 3.47 -20.81 2.12
C ASN A 25 2.73 -19.52 2.53
N GLY A 26 1.78 -19.04 1.72
CA GLY A 26 1.07 -17.78 1.92
C GLY A 26 1.88 -16.52 1.56
N ARG A 27 1.19 -15.37 1.51
CA ARG A 27 1.80 -14.04 1.29
C ARG A 27 2.05 -13.37 2.63
N LYS A 28 3.22 -12.74 2.80
CA LYS A 28 3.48 -11.91 3.98
C LYS A 28 2.61 -10.65 3.92
N PRO A 29 1.86 -10.31 4.99
CA PRO A 29 1.08 -9.09 5.03
C PRO A 29 2.01 -7.87 5.02
N ARG A 30 1.52 -6.77 4.45
CA ARG A 30 2.20 -5.48 4.53
C ARG A 30 1.77 -4.79 5.80
N GLU A 31 2.75 -4.44 6.62
CA GLU A 31 2.52 -3.80 7.92
C GLU A 31 2.76 -2.30 7.80
N ILE A 32 1.87 -1.51 8.38
CA ILE A 32 2.03 -0.07 8.56
C ILE A 32 2.33 0.15 10.03
N LYS A 33 3.39 0.90 10.36
CA LYS A 33 3.76 1.15 11.76
C LYS A 33 2.97 2.31 12.35
N THR A 34 2.67 3.32 11.54
CA THR A 34 1.92 4.51 11.97
C THR A 34 0.44 4.21 12.14
N THR A 35 -0.15 4.67 13.25
CA THR A 35 -1.59 4.54 13.53
C THR A 35 -2.42 5.58 12.78
N LEU A 36 -3.72 5.34 12.60
CA LEU A 36 -4.62 6.28 11.91
C LEU A 36 -4.71 7.63 12.64
N GLU A 37 -4.74 7.61 13.97
CA GLU A 37 -4.79 8.83 14.81
C GLU A 37 -3.54 9.70 14.59
N GLU A 38 -2.36 9.08 14.48
CA GLU A 38 -1.12 9.80 14.18
C GLU A 38 -1.16 10.45 12.79
N MET A 39 -1.68 9.76 11.77
CA MET A 39 -1.83 10.32 10.42
C MET A 39 -2.80 11.49 10.38
N GLU A 40 -3.88 11.43 11.15
CA GLU A 40 -4.85 12.52 11.27
C GLU A 40 -4.28 13.73 12.00
N SER A 41 -3.54 13.49 13.09
CA SER A 41 -2.84 14.55 13.84
C SER A 41 -1.84 15.30 12.97
N ALA A 42 -1.15 14.58 12.09
CA ALA A 42 -0.19 15.12 11.13
C ALA A 42 -0.85 15.76 9.89
N LYS A 43 -2.19 15.75 9.80
CA LYS A 43 -2.98 16.31 8.69
C LYS A 43 -2.56 15.77 7.33
N ILE A 44 -2.26 14.47 7.25
CA ILE A 44 -1.89 13.82 5.98
C ILE A 44 -3.17 13.67 5.12
N PRO A 45 -3.13 14.13 3.84
CA PRO A 45 -4.25 13.96 2.93
C PRO A 45 -4.49 12.48 2.62
N LEU A 46 -5.73 12.10 2.33
CA LEU A 46 -6.13 10.70 2.10
C LEU A 46 -5.28 10.01 1.03
N ASP A 47 -4.97 10.73 -0.06
CA ASP A 47 -4.18 10.23 -1.19
C ASP A 47 -2.74 9.84 -0.82
N LYS A 48 -2.24 10.23 0.36
CA LYS A 48 -0.89 9.94 0.84
C LYS A 48 -0.86 9.00 2.05
N ARG A 49 -2.01 8.46 2.46
CA ARG A 49 -2.13 7.47 3.54
C ARG A 49 -1.88 6.05 3.02
N ASP A 50 -0.81 5.89 2.25
CA ASP A 50 -0.37 4.61 1.70
C ASP A 50 0.49 3.84 2.71
N TYR A 51 0.89 2.61 2.36
CA TYR A 51 1.87 1.81 3.12
C TYR A 51 3.22 2.54 3.37
N CYS A 52 3.53 3.57 2.58
CA CYS A 52 4.76 4.37 2.72
C CYS A 52 4.64 5.59 3.64
N VAL A 53 3.52 5.73 4.37
CA VAL A 53 3.25 6.88 5.26
C VAL A 53 4.30 7.06 6.37
N ASP A 54 4.88 5.97 6.85
CA ASP A 54 5.94 5.99 7.89
C ASP A 54 7.14 6.84 7.45
N TYR A 55 7.54 6.74 6.18
CA TYR A 55 8.65 7.52 5.62
C TYR A 55 8.25 8.98 5.36
N LEU A 56 6.99 9.22 4.99
CA LEU A 56 6.47 10.58 4.81
C LEU A 56 6.50 11.34 6.13
N MET A 57 6.11 10.70 7.23
CA MET A 57 6.16 11.26 8.58
C MET A 57 7.57 11.66 8.98
N LYS A 58 8.57 10.81 8.73
CA LYS A 58 9.98 11.14 8.98
C LYS A 58 10.44 12.35 8.17
N TYR A 59 10.07 12.43 6.90
CA TYR A 59 10.40 13.56 6.03
C TYR A 59 9.76 14.87 6.52
N LEU A 60 8.49 14.84 6.91
CA LEU A 60 7.80 16.00 7.47
C LEU A 60 8.41 16.44 8.81
N GLY A 61 8.79 15.49 9.67
CA GLY A 61 9.52 15.75 10.91
C GLY A 61 10.84 16.48 10.65
N CYS A 62 11.68 15.96 9.76
CA CYS A 62 12.95 16.61 9.41
C CYS A 62 12.74 18.03 8.86
N ARG A 63 11.73 18.24 8.02
CA ARG A 63 11.42 19.58 7.47
C ARG A 63 11.05 20.58 8.55
N ASN A 64 10.30 20.16 9.57
CA ASN A 64 9.92 21.03 10.69
C ASN A 64 11.13 21.35 11.56
N GLU A 65 12.01 20.38 11.83
CA GLU A 65 13.19 20.57 12.67
C GLU A 65 14.29 21.43 12.01
N LYS A 66 14.49 21.28 10.70
CA LYS A 66 15.58 21.94 9.97
C LYS A 66 15.16 23.23 9.27
N TYR A 67 13.92 23.69 9.43
CA TYR A 67 13.45 24.94 8.83
C TYR A 67 14.33 26.13 9.25
N PRO A 68 14.80 27.01 8.34
CA PRO A 68 14.51 27.10 6.89
C PRO A 68 15.38 26.24 5.95
N TRP A 69 16.37 25.53 6.47
CA TRP A 69 17.36 24.73 5.73
C TRP A 69 16.86 23.35 5.31
N VAL A 70 15.69 23.29 4.66
CA VAL A 70 14.99 22.05 4.30
C VAL A 70 15.76 21.14 3.32
N TYR A 71 16.76 21.66 2.60
CA TYR A 71 17.61 20.86 1.72
C TYR A 71 18.42 19.82 2.48
N LYS A 72 18.67 19.99 3.79
CA LYS A 72 19.40 18.98 4.56
C LYS A 72 18.63 17.65 4.69
N CYS A 73 17.32 17.67 4.44
CA CYS A 73 16.44 16.50 4.53
C CYS A 73 16.35 15.69 3.20
N HIS A 74 17.40 15.68 2.38
CA HIS A 74 17.40 14.95 1.11
C HIS A 74 17.37 13.43 1.29
N HIS A 75 17.95 12.92 2.37
CA HIS A 75 18.03 11.49 2.62
C HIS A 75 16.64 10.91 2.91
N GLU A 76 15.90 11.53 3.83
CA GLU A 76 14.54 11.15 4.21
C GLU A 76 13.57 11.27 3.02
N LYS A 77 13.78 12.29 2.18
CA LYS A 77 13.03 12.42 0.91
C LYS A 77 13.31 11.23 -0.02
N HIS A 78 14.58 10.84 -0.16
CA HIS A 78 14.96 9.73 -1.03
C HIS A 78 14.40 8.40 -0.51
N GLU A 79 14.43 8.16 0.80
CA GLU A 79 13.81 6.97 1.40
C GLU A 79 12.30 6.90 1.13
N TYR A 80 11.59 8.02 1.27
CA TYR A 80 10.16 8.08 0.94
C TYR A 80 9.90 7.76 -0.54
N LEU A 81 10.68 8.34 -1.45
CA LEU A 81 10.54 8.08 -2.90
C LEU A 81 10.89 6.62 -3.24
N HIS A 82 11.90 6.04 -2.59
CA HIS A 82 12.25 4.65 -2.75
C HIS A 82 11.10 3.73 -2.34
N CYS A 83 10.47 3.98 -1.19
CA CYS A 83 9.30 3.21 -0.76
C CYS A 83 8.16 3.30 -1.79
N GLN A 84 7.85 4.50 -2.29
CA GLN A 84 6.81 4.68 -3.31
C GLN A 84 7.13 3.92 -4.60
N TYR A 85 8.40 3.90 -5.00
CA TYR A 85 8.86 3.12 -6.14
C TYR A 85 8.70 1.61 -5.91
N GLU A 86 9.05 1.11 -4.73
CA GLU A 86 8.84 -0.29 -4.38
C GLU A 86 7.35 -0.66 -4.37
N ASP A 87 6.48 0.20 -3.85
CA ASP A 87 5.03 -0.02 -3.90
C ASP A 87 4.51 -0.12 -5.34
N TYR A 88 4.96 0.81 -6.20
CA TYR A 88 4.65 0.76 -7.63
C TYR A 88 5.10 -0.56 -8.28
N LEU A 89 6.31 -1.02 -7.98
CA LEU A 89 6.80 -2.31 -8.48
C LEU A 89 5.95 -3.49 -8.01
N ILE A 90 5.42 -3.46 -6.78
CA ILE A 90 4.55 -4.54 -6.34
C ILE A 90 3.21 -4.50 -7.08
N ARG A 91 2.63 -3.30 -7.31
CA ARG A 91 1.40 -3.16 -8.12
C ARG A 91 1.60 -3.68 -9.56
N MET A 92 2.76 -3.40 -10.15
CA MET A 92 3.13 -3.93 -11.48
C MET A 92 3.25 -5.46 -11.48
N LYS A 93 3.84 -6.04 -10.43
CA LYS A 93 3.94 -7.51 -10.29
C LYS A 93 2.57 -8.16 -10.12
N ASP A 94 1.67 -7.53 -9.37
CA ASP A 94 0.31 -8.01 -9.17
C ASP A 94 -0.46 -7.98 -10.51
N PHE A 95 -0.32 -6.93 -11.31
CA PHE A 95 -0.87 -6.86 -12.68
C PHE A 95 -0.32 -7.95 -13.62
N GLU A 96 1.00 -8.14 -13.66
CA GLU A 96 1.61 -9.21 -14.49
C GLU A 96 1.18 -10.61 -14.04
N ARG A 97 0.99 -10.81 -12.72
CA ARG A 97 0.51 -12.06 -12.16
C ARG A 97 -0.89 -12.37 -12.69
N GLU A 98 -1.82 -11.43 -12.58
CA GLU A 98 -3.19 -11.60 -13.08
C GLU A 98 -3.19 -11.94 -14.57
N ARG A 99 -2.44 -11.19 -15.37
CA ARG A 99 -2.32 -11.44 -16.82
C ARG A 99 -1.86 -12.87 -17.13
N ARG A 100 -0.86 -13.39 -16.40
CA ARG A 100 -0.35 -14.76 -16.61
C ARG A 100 -1.31 -15.85 -16.11
N LEU A 101 -2.09 -15.56 -15.07
CA LEU A 101 -3.13 -16.47 -14.59
C LEU A 101 -4.28 -16.57 -15.59
N GLU A 102 -4.71 -15.44 -16.17
CA GLU A 102 -5.69 -15.41 -17.25
C GLU A 102 -5.21 -16.20 -18.48
N GLU A 103 -3.95 -15.98 -18.91
CA GLU A 103 -3.34 -16.74 -20.02
C GLU A 103 -3.30 -18.26 -19.73
N ARG A 104 -3.06 -18.66 -18.48
CA ARG A 104 -3.07 -20.08 -18.07
C ARG A 104 -4.49 -20.65 -18.05
N ALA A 105 -5.46 -19.92 -17.52
CA ALA A 105 -6.86 -20.34 -17.49
C ALA A 105 -7.39 -20.57 -18.91
N ALA A 106 -7.14 -19.62 -19.82
CA ALA A 106 -7.52 -19.73 -21.22
C ALA A 106 -6.86 -20.94 -21.92
N LYS A 107 -5.62 -21.29 -21.58
CA LYS A 107 -4.96 -22.49 -22.13
C LYS A 107 -5.59 -23.79 -21.61
N ASN A 108 -5.97 -23.81 -20.34
CA ASN A 108 -6.59 -24.99 -19.72
C ASN A 108 -8.01 -25.25 -20.23
N GLU A 109 -8.76 -24.21 -20.60
CA GLU A 109 -10.12 -24.36 -21.16
C GLU A 109 -10.15 -24.93 -22.60
N ASN A 110 -9.06 -24.76 -23.35
CA ASN A 110 -8.95 -25.21 -24.74
C ASN A 110 -8.47 -26.66 -24.89
N HIS A 111 -8.24 -27.38 -23.79
CA HIS A 111 -7.81 -28.78 -23.75
C HIS A 111 -8.88 -29.63 -23.06
#